data_AF-A0ABD7YUX7-F1
#
_entry.id   AF-A0ABD7YUX7-F1
#
_cell.length_a   1.000
_cell.length_b   1.000
_cell.length_c   1.000
_cell.angle_alpha   90.00
_cell.angle_beta   90.00
_cell.angle_gamma   90.00
#
_symmetry.space_group_name_H-M   'P 1'
#
loop_
_entity.id
_entity.type
_entity.pdbx_description
1 polymer ?
#
loop_
_entity_poly.entity_id
_entity_poly.type
_entity_poly.pdbx_seq_one_letter_code
_entity_poly.pdbx_strand_id
1 'polypeptide(L)'
;MKRSNLISKIMLALFFLVLAFISTYPAFIGHFFKLTMDGQIHLIRFESVADAIKNKELPPIVNFMGYGNVGEVFNGMYPWLSGLIFIIPRVLLNSPMHALFIGFYLLNILTILNTYLLVRKLSNNHYIRLIGVILYQLNAYHLTLMYSRNALGEALAYAFLPLTMLGCYLIWNNKKLGILYLALGMGMIINSHMISSILAFLLIIIAEIYRIFTRKLSLKEIGYFISAGIITIPIMIFTVANIANITLKNRIATTWRGLNSIDMWESLKAMLQNDIADKSIIFNIGIICFVLLCILLVISIVSKANGSWKKYILGAGIIYILTLNIIPLPASLPQTPVGIIQFTGRLLSIVMILLTVSCILFLKENSNRVNTKSSFIFLFMIMSLLTVGSVRTYHNTVNDDPIRHYINNDNYVGEISRPTEGDMDYALIGKNKQAIIGKMSHRYNVSKVSYDSIILRVDKKANQIPFFLYKGIPYEVRVNDKNAKIKVGSILKLKVKRGDIIQINSKATWWNYVTFIVSTIAILIISISIVFCKGLE
;
A
#
# COMPACT_ATOMS: atom_id res chain seq x y z
N MET A 1 1.51 27.11 -33.21
CA MET A 1 0.70 26.06 -32.52
C MET A 1 1.52 24.99 -31.78
N LYS A 2 2.56 24.36 -32.37
CA LYS A 2 3.35 23.29 -31.70
C LYS A 2 4.12 23.75 -30.44
N ARG A 3 4.68 24.97 -30.43
CA ARG A 3 5.48 25.52 -29.29
C ARG A 3 4.64 25.80 -28.04
N SER A 4 3.44 26.37 -28.19
CA SER A 4 2.51 26.64 -27.07
C SER A 4 2.01 25.34 -26.39
N ASN A 5 1.74 24.30 -27.18
CA ASN A 5 1.35 22.98 -26.66
C ASN A 5 2.51 22.30 -25.90
N LEU A 6 3.75 22.47 -26.36
CA LEU A 6 4.94 21.95 -25.66
C LEU A 6 5.14 22.65 -24.30
N ILE A 7 5.06 23.97 -24.25
CA ILE A 7 5.21 24.75 -23.01
C ILE A 7 4.16 24.32 -21.97
N SER A 8 2.89 24.18 -22.37
CA SER A 8 1.82 23.74 -21.45
C SER A 8 2.08 22.35 -20.86
N LYS A 9 2.61 21.40 -21.66
CA LYS A 9 2.97 20.06 -21.17
C LYS A 9 4.15 20.11 -20.19
N ILE A 10 5.15 20.94 -20.48
CA ILE A 10 6.30 21.14 -19.58
C ILE A 10 5.85 21.75 -18.25
N MET A 11 5.01 22.79 -18.29
CA MET A 11 4.46 23.41 -17.08
C MET A 11 3.64 22.43 -16.25
N LEU A 12 2.85 21.57 -16.89
CA LEU A 12 2.09 20.53 -16.21
C LEU A 12 3.01 19.49 -15.54
N ALA A 13 4.06 19.06 -16.24
CA ALA A 13 5.04 18.14 -15.68
C ALA A 13 5.78 18.77 -14.49
N LEU A 14 6.21 20.02 -14.60
CA LEU A 14 6.82 20.77 -13.50
C LEU A 14 5.85 20.90 -12.30
N PHE A 15 4.58 21.18 -12.54
CA PHE A 15 3.57 21.21 -11.48
C PHE A 15 3.47 19.86 -10.76
N PHE A 16 3.47 18.73 -11.48
CA PHE A 16 3.45 17.41 -10.84
C PHE A 16 4.71 17.13 -10.02
N LEU A 17 5.88 17.51 -10.54
CA LEU A 17 7.16 17.36 -9.83
C LEU A 17 7.20 18.21 -8.55
N VAL A 18 6.71 19.45 -8.60
CA VAL A 18 6.60 20.34 -7.44
C VAL A 18 5.59 19.80 -6.43
N LEU A 19 4.42 19.33 -6.88
CA LEU A 19 3.40 18.80 -6.00
C LEU A 19 3.88 17.53 -5.27
N ALA A 20 4.57 16.63 -5.96
CA ALA A 20 5.23 15.48 -5.34
C ALA A 20 6.29 15.91 -4.33
N PHE A 21 7.03 16.99 -4.61
CA PHE A 21 8.09 17.48 -3.73
C PHE A 21 7.51 18.08 -2.45
N ILE A 22 6.46 18.90 -2.56
CA ILE A 22 5.71 19.45 -1.42
C ILE A 22 5.15 18.33 -0.54
N SER A 23 4.68 17.24 -1.17
CA SER A 23 4.15 16.09 -0.44
C SER A 23 5.23 15.29 0.29
N THR A 24 6.46 15.21 -0.25
CA THR A 24 7.54 14.35 0.28
C THR A 24 8.52 15.08 1.20
N TYR A 25 9.03 16.24 0.79
CA TYR A 25 10.14 16.92 1.46
C TYR A 25 9.92 17.24 2.95
N PRO A 26 8.71 17.63 3.40
CA PRO A 26 8.48 17.94 4.82
C PRO A 26 8.86 16.82 5.79
N ALA A 27 8.74 15.56 5.38
CA ALA A 27 9.10 14.39 6.19
C ALA A 27 10.61 14.23 6.44
N PHE A 28 11.44 14.93 5.65
CA PHE A 28 12.91 14.79 5.65
C PHE A 28 13.64 16.06 6.13
N ILE A 29 12.91 17.13 6.48
CA ILE A 29 13.50 18.41 6.93
C ILE A 29 14.39 18.21 8.17
N GLY A 30 14.01 17.29 9.07
CA GLY A 30 14.77 17.01 10.30
C GLY A 30 16.07 16.22 10.09
N HIS A 31 16.42 15.84 8.86
CA HIS A 31 17.56 14.94 8.54
C HIS A 31 17.47 13.53 9.13
N PHE A 32 16.31 13.17 9.67
CA PHE A 32 15.91 11.81 10.02
C PHE A 32 14.50 11.55 9.46
N PHE A 33 14.09 10.28 9.44
CA PHE A 33 12.73 9.88 9.14
C PHE A 33 12.15 9.11 10.33
N LYS A 34 10.93 9.48 10.74
CA LYS A 34 10.22 8.88 11.87
C LYS A 34 9.43 7.69 11.35
N LEU A 35 9.72 6.50 11.86
CA LEU A 35 9.10 5.24 11.49
C LEU A 35 8.15 4.74 12.58
N THR A 36 7.13 4.05 12.10
CA THR A 36 6.24 3.19 12.88
C THR A 36 6.72 1.74 12.86
N MET A 37 6.01 0.90 13.62
CA MET A 37 6.09 -0.55 13.55
C MET A 37 5.84 -1.06 12.12
N ASP A 38 4.71 -0.70 11.49
CA ASP A 38 4.38 -1.07 10.10
C ASP A 38 5.49 -0.63 9.12
N GLY A 39 6.04 0.56 9.31
CA GLY A 39 7.11 1.12 8.48
C GLY A 39 8.39 0.29 8.55
N GLN A 40 8.81 -0.08 9.76
CA GLN A 40 9.97 -0.95 9.95
C GLN A 40 9.80 -2.28 9.21
N ILE A 41 8.63 -2.93 9.34
CA ILE A 41 8.31 -4.20 8.69
C ILE A 41 8.48 -4.09 7.17
N HIS A 42 7.91 -3.04 6.57
CA HIS A 42 8.06 -2.83 5.13
C HIS A 42 9.51 -2.58 4.70
N LEU A 43 10.26 -1.75 5.44
CA LEU A 43 11.62 -1.38 5.05
C LEU A 43 12.63 -2.52 5.18
N ILE A 44 12.56 -3.34 6.24
CA ILE A 44 13.48 -4.48 6.37
C ILE A 44 13.23 -5.55 5.31
N ARG A 45 11.97 -5.71 4.87
CA ARG A 45 11.63 -6.57 3.73
C ARG A 45 12.20 -6.01 2.44
N PHE A 46 12.04 -4.70 2.19
CA PHE A 46 12.64 -4.07 1.01
C PHE A 46 14.16 -4.15 1.01
N GLU A 47 14.82 -4.07 2.17
CA GLU A 47 16.26 -4.29 2.29
C GLU A 47 16.64 -5.72 1.90
N SER A 48 15.88 -6.73 2.36
CA SER A 48 16.08 -8.13 1.95
C SER A 48 15.94 -8.33 0.44
N VAL A 49 14.96 -7.69 -0.20
CA VAL A 49 14.81 -7.76 -1.67
C VAL A 49 15.95 -6.99 -2.37
N ALA A 50 16.34 -5.82 -1.86
CA ALA A 50 17.41 -5.02 -2.44
C ALA A 50 18.76 -5.75 -2.38
N ASP A 51 19.07 -6.41 -1.28
CA ASP A 51 20.28 -7.22 -1.12
C ASP A 51 20.30 -8.40 -2.11
N ALA A 52 19.17 -9.09 -2.30
CA ALA A 52 19.05 -10.13 -3.31
C ALA A 52 19.32 -9.61 -4.74
N ILE A 53 18.71 -8.48 -5.11
CA ILE A 53 18.89 -7.86 -6.44
C ILE A 53 20.34 -7.40 -6.66
N LYS A 54 21.01 -6.87 -5.63
CA LYS A 54 22.44 -6.52 -5.71
C LYS A 54 23.32 -7.74 -6.00
N ASN A 55 22.92 -8.91 -5.51
CA ASN A 55 23.55 -10.19 -5.78
C ASN A 55 23.04 -10.87 -7.07
N LYS A 56 22.23 -10.18 -7.88
CA LYS A 56 21.65 -10.65 -9.16
C LYS A 56 20.73 -11.88 -8.99
N GLU A 57 20.09 -12.00 -7.83
CA GLU A 57 19.14 -13.06 -7.52
C GLU A 57 17.78 -12.50 -7.11
N LEU A 58 16.76 -13.36 -7.11
CA LEU A 58 15.51 -13.09 -6.41
C LEU A 58 15.62 -13.51 -4.94
N PRO A 59 14.98 -12.78 -4.00
CA PRO A 59 14.98 -13.17 -2.61
C PRO A 59 14.19 -14.48 -2.44
N PRO A 60 14.61 -15.36 -1.51
CA PRO A 60 13.75 -16.46 -1.09
C PRO A 60 12.45 -15.92 -0.47
N ILE A 61 11.41 -16.77 -0.49
CA ILE A 61 10.11 -16.45 0.13
C ILE A 61 10.24 -16.22 1.64
N VAL A 62 11.21 -16.89 2.28
CA VAL A 62 11.57 -16.72 3.69
C VAL A 62 12.52 -15.56 3.87
N ASN A 63 12.36 -14.81 4.95
CA ASN A 63 13.20 -13.70 5.38
C ASN A 63 14.19 -14.17 6.43
N PHE A 64 15.46 -13.88 6.21
CA PHE A 64 16.52 -14.07 7.20
C PHE A 64 16.82 -12.78 7.96
N MET A 65 16.52 -11.62 7.36
CA MET A 65 16.74 -10.28 7.91
C MET A 65 15.51 -9.78 8.67
N GLY A 66 15.74 -9.08 9.79
CA GLY A 66 14.69 -8.48 10.61
C GLY A 66 14.02 -9.44 11.59
N TYR A 67 13.07 -8.91 12.38
CA TYR A 67 12.12 -9.70 13.19
C TYR A 67 12.76 -10.69 14.17
N GLY A 68 13.94 -10.31 14.68
CA GLY A 68 14.79 -11.18 15.51
C GLY A 68 15.19 -12.51 14.85
N ASN A 69 15.19 -12.52 13.52
CA ASN A 69 15.78 -13.55 12.66
C ASN A 69 15.17 -14.95 12.83
N VAL A 70 13.85 -15.00 12.99
CA VAL A 70 13.10 -16.24 13.23
C VAL A 70 12.63 -16.94 11.95
N GLY A 71 13.00 -16.45 10.76
CA GLY A 71 12.74 -17.13 9.50
C GLY A 71 11.29 -17.02 9.00
N GLU A 72 10.63 -15.87 9.17
CA GLU A 72 9.26 -15.64 8.68
C GLU A 72 9.17 -15.54 7.16
N VAL A 73 7.96 -15.69 6.60
CA VAL A 73 7.70 -15.73 5.15
C VAL A 73 7.17 -14.43 4.57
N PHE A 74 7.61 -13.30 5.11
CA PHE A 74 7.11 -11.98 4.70
C PHE A 74 7.32 -11.67 3.21
N ASN A 75 8.42 -12.12 2.60
CA ASN A 75 8.70 -11.90 1.17
C ASN A 75 7.73 -12.65 0.26
N GLY A 76 7.17 -13.78 0.68
CA GLY A 76 6.13 -14.47 -0.08
C GLY A 76 4.70 -14.16 0.34
N MET A 77 4.47 -13.69 1.56
CA MET A 77 3.12 -13.41 2.06
C MET A 77 2.68 -11.97 1.82
N TYR A 78 3.62 -11.02 1.87
CA TYR A 78 3.33 -9.63 1.52
C TYR A 78 3.82 -9.32 0.09
N PRO A 79 2.99 -8.68 -0.73
CA PRO A 79 3.41 -8.21 -2.04
C PRO A 79 4.57 -7.20 -1.95
N TRP A 80 5.42 -7.16 -2.99
CA TRP A 80 6.51 -6.20 -3.10
C TRP A 80 6.81 -5.73 -4.53
N LEU A 81 6.11 -6.23 -5.57
CA LEU A 81 6.33 -5.82 -6.95
C LEU A 81 6.09 -4.31 -7.17
N SER A 82 5.02 -3.75 -6.61
CA SER A 82 4.83 -2.30 -6.64
C SER A 82 5.82 -1.55 -5.74
N GLY A 83 6.34 -2.23 -4.72
CA GLY A 83 7.42 -1.75 -3.84
C GLY A 83 8.77 -1.58 -4.55
N LEU A 84 8.91 -2.03 -5.80
CA LEU A 84 10.11 -1.77 -6.61
C LEU A 84 10.44 -0.28 -6.72
N ILE A 85 9.46 0.62 -6.58
CA ILE A 85 9.70 2.06 -6.54
C ILE A 85 10.55 2.51 -5.34
N PHE A 86 10.58 1.74 -4.25
CA PHE A 86 11.46 1.97 -3.09
C PHE A 86 12.73 1.10 -3.17
N ILE A 87 12.60 -0.14 -3.65
CA ILE A 87 13.69 -1.11 -3.71
C ILE A 87 14.75 -0.68 -4.74
N ILE A 88 14.35 -0.25 -5.94
CA ILE A 88 15.30 0.13 -7.00
C ILE A 88 16.18 1.32 -6.58
N PRO A 89 15.65 2.43 -6.03
CA PRO A 89 16.49 3.49 -5.47
C PRO A 89 17.47 2.97 -4.41
N ARG A 90 17.03 2.05 -3.55
CA ARG A 90 17.89 1.45 -2.50
C ARG A 90 19.00 0.56 -3.07
N VAL A 91 18.76 -0.09 -4.21
CA VAL A 91 19.76 -0.85 -4.96
C VAL A 91 20.81 0.08 -5.57
N LEU A 92 20.38 1.19 -6.17
CA LEU A 92 21.24 2.10 -6.92
C LEU A 92 22.01 3.10 -6.04
N LEU A 93 21.50 3.42 -4.86
CA LEU A 93 22.06 4.46 -3.99
C LEU A 93 22.65 3.89 -2.71
N ASN A 94 23.79 4.44 -2.31
CA ASN A 94 24.46 4.07 -1.06
C ASN A 94 23.75 4.66 0.16
N SER A 95 23.21 5.88 0.05
CA SER A 95 22.48 6.53 1.16
C SER A 95 21.05 5.99 1.25
N PRO A 96 20.66 5.34 2.36
CA PRO A 96 19.30 4.85 2.56
C PRO A 96 18.29 6.00 2.65
N MET A 97 18.66 7.17 3.19
CA MET A 97 17.75 8.30 3.30
C MET A 97 17.42 8.91 1.93
N HIS A 98 18.41 9.04 1.05
CA HIS A 98 18.16 9.50 -0.33
C HIS A 98 17.30 8.49 -1.10
N ALA A 99 17.57 7.19 -0.94
CA ALA A 99 16.76 6.13 -1.55
C ALA A 99 15.30 6.18 -1.06
N LEU A 100 15.08 6.35 0.25
CA LEU A 100 13.74 6.44 0.84
C LEU A 100 13.01 7.70 0.36
N PHE A 101 13.68 8.85 0.33
CA PHE A 101 13.13 10.09 -0.22
C PHE A 101 12.68 9.90 -1.68
N ILE A 102 13.54 9.32 -2.52
CA ILE A 102 13.21 9.06 -3.93
C ILE A 102 12.04 8.08 -4.04
N GLY A 103 11.99 7.04 -3.20
CA GLY A 103 10.87 6.11 -3.18
C GLY A 103 9.52 6.78 -2.90
N PHE A 104 9.43 7.63 -1.86
CA PHE A 104 8.22 8.41 -1.59
C PHE A 104 7.91 9.42 -2.68
N TYR A 105 8.94 10.06 -3.24
CA TYR A 105 8.78 11.00 -4.36
C TYR A 105 8.19 10.32 -5.60
N LEU A 106 8.67 9.13 -5.94
CA LEU A 106 8.13 8.31 -7.04
C LEU A 106 6.71 7.83 -6.75
N LEU A 107 6.41 7.44 -5.50
CA LEU A 107 5.04 7.10 -5.08
C LEU A 107 4.09 8.28 -5.34
N ASN A 108 4.46 9.47 -4.90
CA ASN A 108 3.64 10.67 -5.10
C ASN A 108 3.48 11.05 -6.57
N ILE A 109 4.54 10.94 -7.39
CA ILE A 109 4.43 11.12 -8.84
C ILE A 109 3.43 10.13 -9.43
N LEU A 110 3.51 8.85 -9.05
CA LEU A 110 2.61 7.81 -9.52
C LEU A 110 1.15 8.08 -9.14
N THR A 111 0.89 8.46 -7.89
CA THR A 111 -0.44 8.85 -7.40
C THR A 111 -0.98 10.04 -8.20
N ILE A 112 -0.17 11.06 -8.43
CA ILE A 112 -0.52 12.25 -9.24
C ILE A 112 -0.85 11.87 -10.68
N LEU A 113 -0.02 11.05 -11.32
CA LEU A 113 -0.21 10.63 -12.71
C LEU A 113 -1.49 9.81 -12.87
N ASN A 114 -1.71 8.80 -12.03
CA ASN A 114 -2.92 7.96 -12.08
C ASN A 114 -4.18 8.79 -11.83
N THR A 115 -4.13 9.71 -10.86
CA THR A 115 -5.23 10.65 -10.62
C THR A 115 -5.46 11.54 -11.83
N TYR A 116 -4.41 12.13 -12.40
CA TYR A 116 -4.54 13.00 -13.56
C TYR A 116 -5.16 12.27 -14.77
N LEU A 117 -4.80 10.99 -14.99
CA LEU A 117 -5.37 10.15 -16.04
C LEU A 117 -6.88 9.94 -15.86
N LEU A 118 -7.36 9.78 -14.62
CA LEU A 118 -8.80 9.72 -14.32
C LEU A 118 -9.48 11.08 -14.58
N VAL A 119 -9.03 12.13 -13.92
CA VAL A 119 -9.73 13.43 -13.89
C VAL A 119 -9.79 14.11 -15.27
N ARG A 120 -8.81 13.86 -16.14
CA ARG A 120 -8.81 14.39 -17.51
C ARG A 120 -9.90 13.81 -18.40
N LYS A 121 -10.43 12.63 -18.06
CA LYS A 121 -11.58 12.02 -18.74
C LYS A 121 -12.92 12.52 -18.17
N LEU A 122 -12.92 13.04 -16.94
CA LEU A 122 -14.12 13.58 -16.29
C LEU A 122 -14.44 15.02 -16.72
N SER A 123 -13.42 15.89 -16.87
CA SER A 123 -13.59 17.30 -17.22
C SER A 123 -12.62 17.76 -18.31
N ASN A 124 -13.04 18.75 -19.11
CA ASN A 124 -12.17 19.43 -20.10
C ASN A 124 -11.48 20.68 -19.55
N ASN A 125 -11.95 21.22 -18.43
CA ASN A 125 -11.37 22.41 -17.82
C ASN A 125 -10.06 22.05 -17.10
N HIS A 126 -8.96 22.71 -17.50
CA HIS A 126 -7.63 22.46 -16.98
C HIS A 126 -7.55 22.62 -15.45
N TYR A 127 -8.11 23.70 -14.89
CA TYR A 127 -8.05 23.97 -13.45
C TYR A 127 -8.87 22.96 -12.64
N ILE A 128 -10.04 22.53 -13.14
CA ILE A 128 -10.84 21.48 -12.48
C ILE A 128 -10.06 20.16 -12.39
N ARG A 129 -9.30 19.80 -13.44
CA ARG A 129 -8.43 18.61 -13.42
C ARG A 129 -7.38 18.72 -12.32
N LEU A 130 -6.72 19.88 -12.21
CA LEU A 130 -5.70 20.10 -11.19
C LEU A 130 -6.26 20.12 -9.77
N ILE A 131 -7.47 20.66 -9.57
CA ILE A 131 -8.20 20.56 -8.28
C ILE A 131 -8.38 19.09 -7.89
N GLY A 132 -8.83 18.25 -8.83
CA GLY A 132 -8.97 16.82 -8.58
C GLY A 132 -7.67 16.13 -8.16
N VAL A 133 -6.55 16.48 -8.80
CA VAL A 133 -5.22 15.96 -8.44
C VAL A 133 -4.82 16.40 -7.03
N ILE A 134 -5.00 17.67 -6.68
CA ILE A 134 -4.63 18.20 -5.36
C ILE A 134 -5.47 17.56 -4.24
N LEU A 135 -6.79 17.43 -4.44
CA LEU A 135 -7.69 16.82 -3.45
C LEU A 135 -7.28 15.38 -3.12
N TYR A 136 -6.93 14.60 -4.13
CA TYR A 136 -6.53 13.21 -3.95
C TYR A 136 -5.09 13.07 -3.44
N GLN A 137 -4.17 13.97 -3.83
CA GLN A 137 -2.77 13.88 -3.44
C GLN A 137 -2.51 14.39 -2.02
N LEU A 138 -3.15 15.49 -1.61
CA LEU A 138 -2.81 16.24 -0.40
C LEU A 138 -3.82 16.07 0.75
N ASN A 139 -4.70 15.06 0.70
CA ASN A 139 -5.60 14.77 1.83
C ASN A 139 -4.86 14.08 2.98
N ALA A 140 -5.34 14.28 4.20
CA ALA A 140 -4.69 13.77 5.40
C ALA A 140 -4.60 12.23 5.42
N TYR A 141 -5.59 11.51 4.86
CA TYR A 141 -5.55 10.06 4.83
C TYR A 141 -4.36 9.52 4.02
N HIS A 142 -4.08 10.11 2.84
CA HIS A 142 -2.91 9.74 2.05
C HIS A 142 -1.61 10.02 2.80
N LEU A 143 -1.51 11.18 3.46
CA LEU A 143 -0.37 11.54 4.29
C LEU A 143 -0.20 10.59 5.48
N THR A 144 -1.29 10.18 6.12
CA THR A 144 -1.30 9.18 7.20
C THR A 144 -0.71 7.86 6.71
N LEU A 145 -1.13 7.35 5.55
CA LEU A 145 -0.58 6.10 5.01
C LEU A 145 0.93 6.17 4.78
N MET A 146 1.42 7.30 4.26
CA MET A 146 2.85 7.46 3.96
C MET A 146 3.72 7.72 5.19
N TYR A 147 3.27 8.60 6.07
CA TYR A 147 4.14 9.28 7.02
C TYR A 147 3.85 8.94 8.47
N SER A 148 2.58 8.84 8.86
CA SER A 148 2.27 8.57 10.26
C SER A 148 2.05 7.10 10.56
N ARG A 149 1.44 6.33 9.66
CA ARG A 149 1.31 4.86 9.75
C ARG A 149 2.44 4.12 9.06
N ASN A 150 3.05 4.74 8.05
CA ASN A 150 4.02 4.08 7.15
C ASN A 150 3.51 2.73 6.57
N ALA A 151 2.20 2.63 6.32
CA ALA A 151 1.56 1.46 5.73
C ALA A 151 1.84 1.44 4.22
N LEU A 152 3.09 1.17 3.82
CA LEU A 152 3.56 1.35 2.44
C LEU A 152 2.79 0.51 1.42
N GLY A 153 2.35 -0.70 1.80
CA GLY A 153 1.48 -1.51 0.95
C GLY A 153 0.14 -0.81 0.67
N GLU A 154 -0.48 -0.23 1.69
CA GLU A 154 -1.74 0.53 1.57
C GLU A 154 -1.52 1.81 0.74
N ALA A 155 -0.41 2.53 0.94
CA ALA A 155 -0.06 3.74 0.19
C ALA A 155 0.15 3.44 -1.32
N LEU A 156 0.84 2.34 -1.65
CA LEU A 156 1.01 1.89 -3.03
C LEU A 156 -0.34 1.51 -3.67
N ALA A 157 -1.20 0.79 -2.94
CA ALA A 157 -2.54 0.48 -3.41
C ALA A 157 -3.40 1.74 -3.64
N TYR A 158 -3.29 2.74 -2.75
CA TYR A 158 -3.94 4.04 -2.89
C TYR A 158 -3.52 4.74 -4.20
N ALA A 159 -2.22 4.70 -4.54
CA ALA A 159 -1.70 5.30 -5.78
C ALA A 159 -2.34 4.72 -7.06
N PHE A 160 -2.73 3.44 -7.06
CA PHE A 160 -3.34 2.76 -8.21
C PHE A 160 -4.88 2.79 -8.24
N LEU A 161 -5.54 3.14 -7.14
CA LEU A 161 -7.01 3.21 -7.09
C LEU A 161 -7.65 4.15 -8.13
N PRO A 162 -7.07 5.34 -8.44
CA PRO A 162 -7.59 6.18 -9.52
C PRO A 162 -7.51 5.51 -10.91
N LEU A 163 -6.47 4.69 -11.14
CA LEU A 163 -6.29 3.97 -12.41
C LEU A 163 -7.35 2.87 -12.58
N THR A 164 -7.67 2.15 -11.51
CA THR A 164 -8.80 1.22 -11.44
C THR A 164 -10.12 1.92 -11.76
N MET A 165 -10.38 3.06 -11.12
CA MET A 165 -11.59 3.85 -11.35
C MET A 165 -11.67 4.39 -12.79
N LEU A 166 -10.54 4.75 -13.40
CA LEU A 166 -10.46 5.12 -14.81
C LEU A 166 -10.83 3.94 -15.72
N GLY A 167 -10.33 2.74 -15.42
CA GLY A 167 -10.69 1.52 -16.14
C GLY A 167 -12.20 1.27 -16.13
N CYS A 168 -12.82 1.32 -14.94
CA CYS A 168 -14.27 1.24 -14.80
C CYS A 168 -14.98 2.33 -15.60
N TYR A 169 -14.56 3.59 -15.46
CA TYR A 169 -15.15 4.72 -16.19
C TYR A 169 -15.13 4.51 -17.71
N LEU A 170 -14.02 4.05 -18.27
CA LEU A 170 -13.90 3.79 -19.70
C LEU A 170 -14.80 2.64 -20.15
N ILE A 171 -14.88 1.56 -19.37
CA ILE A 171 -15.79 0.43 -19.64
C ILE A 171 -17.24 0.91 -19.65
N TRP A 172 -17.66 1.70 -18.66
CA TRP A 172 -19.01 2.29 -18.59
C TRP A 172 -19.36 3.21 -19.76
N ASN A 173 -18.36 3.66 -20.51
CA ASN A 173 -18.51 4.44 -21.73
C ASN A 173 -18.20 3.61 -22.99
N ASN A 174 -18.26 2.28 -22.90
CA ASN A 174 -18.04 1.32 -23.97
C ASN A 174 -16.65 1.44 -24.66
N LYS A 175 -15.63 1.91 -23.94
CA LYS A 175 -14.27 2.06 -24.44
C LYS A 175 -13.41 0.84 -24.08
N LYS A 176 -12.95 0.10 -25.11
CA LYS A 176 -12.11 -1.11 -24.96
C LYS A 176 -10.84 -0.86 -24.16
N LEU A 177 -10.26 0.33 -24.25
CA LEU A 177 -9.05 0.69 -23.50
C LEU A 177 -9.25 0.59 -21.98
N GLY A 178 -10.49 0.69 -21.49
CA GLY A 178 -10.83 0.49 -20.08
C GLY A 178 -10.44 -0.89 -19.54
N ILE A 179 -10.38 -1.92 -20.41
CA ILE A 179 -9.93 -3.27 -20.06
C ILE A 179 -8.48 -3.22 -19.54
N LEU A 180 -7.59 -2.55 -20.28
CA LEU A 180 -6.16 -2.48 -19.93
C LEU A 180 -5.93 -1.64 -18.68
N TYR A 181 -6.60 -0.50 -18.56
CA TYR A 181 -6.52 0.35 -17.36
C TYR A 181 -7.02 -0.38 -16.11
N LEU A 182 -8.16 -1.09 -16.21
CA LEU A 182 -8.70 -1.84 -15.08
C LEU A 182 -7.77 -3.00 -14.69
N ALA A 183 -7.27 -3.74 -15.68
CA ALA A 183 -6.38 -4.87 -15.43
C ALA A 183 -5.08 -4.41 -14.75
N LEU A 184 -4.46 -3.34 -15.26
CA LEU A 184 -3.25 -2.78 -14.67
C LEU A 184 -3.51 -2.20 -13.27
N GLY A 185 -4.59 -1.42 -13.10
CA GLY A 185 -4.97 -0.85 -11.81
C GLY A 185 -5.19 -1.93 -10.74
N MET A 186 -6.06 -2.91 -11.02
CA MET A 186 -6.34 -4.00 -10.09
C MET A 186 -5.12 -4.91 -9.85
N GLY A 187 -4.39 -5.25 -10.91
CA GLY A 187 -3.18 -6.06 -10.82
C GLY A 187 -2.11 -5.40 -9.95
N MET A 188 -1.93 -4.08 -10.06
CA MET A 188 -0.98 -3.34 -9.23
C MET A 188 -1.46 -3.14 -7.79
N ILE A 189 -2.77 -2.99 -7.54
CA ILE A 189 -3.31 -2.99 -6.17
C ILE A 189 -3.04 -4.35 -5.50
N ILE A 190 -3.27 -5.47 -6.19
CA ILE A 190 -2.99 -6.83 -5.66
C ILE A 190 -1.50 -7.01 -5.38
N ASN A 191 -0.63 -6.51 -6.25
CA ASN A 191 0.83 -6.49 -6.04
C ASN A 191 1.31 -5.45 -5.01
N SER A 192 0.39 -4.73 -4.34
CA SER A 192 0.68 -3.76 -3.29
C SER A 192 0.15 -4.21 -1.92
N HIS A 193 -1.15 -4.51 -1.85
CA HIS A 193 -1.83 -4.82 -0.59
C HIS A 193 -3.14 -5.58 -0.81
N MET A 194 -3.22 -6.80 -0.26
CA MET A 194 -4.34 -7.72 -0.49
C MET A 194 -5.66 -7.24 0.12
N ILE A 195 -5.63 -6.51 1.24
CA ILE A 195 -6.87 -6.03 1.85
C ILE A 195 -7.43 -4.87 1.00
N SER A 196 -6.55 -4.01 0.48
CA SER A 196 -6.97 -2.92 -0.43
C SER A 196 -7.51 -3.46 -1.75
N SER A 197 -7.03 -4.61 -2.25
CA SER A 197 -7.60 -5.23 -3.45
C SER A 197 -9.01 -5.75 -3.22
N ILE A 198 -9.30 -6.34 -2.05
CA ILE A 198 -10.66 -6.74 -1.65
C ILE A 198 -11.57 -5.51 -1.59
N LEU A 199 -11.13 -4.41 -0.96
CA LEU A 199 -11.91 -3.18 -0.86
C LEU A 199 -12.20 -2.55 -2.24
N ALA A 200 -11.20 -2.50 -3.13
CA ALA A 200 -11.38 -2.02 -4.50
C ALA A 200 -12.34 -2.91 -5.30
N PHE A 201 -12.26 -4.24 -5.15
CA PHE A 201 -13.17 -5.17 -5.79
C PHE A 201 -14.61 -5.02 -5.27
N LEU A 202 -14.80 -4.87 -3.97
CA LEU A 202 -16.11 -4.59 -3.36
C LEU A 202 -16.71 -3.28 -3.87
N LEU A 203 -15.91 -2.22 -4.03
CA LEU A 203 -16.35 -0.96 -4.63
C LEU A 203 -16.89 -1.18 -6.05
N ILE A 204 -16.20 -1.96 -6.88
CA ILE A 204 -16.64 -2.29 -8.24
C ILE A 204 -17.95 -3.08 -8.20
N ILE A 205 -18.06 -4.11 -7.35
CA ILE A 205 -19.29 -4.90 -7.21
C ILE A 205 -20.46 -4.00 -6.83
N ILE A 206 -20.31 -3.16 -5.81
CA ILE A 206 -21.38 -2.26 -5.35
C ILE A 206 -21.78 -1.29 -6.47
N ALA A 207 -20.81 -0.76 -7.23
CA ALA A 207 -21.07 0.10 -8.38
C ALA A 207 -21.86 -0.63 -9.48
N GLU A 208 -21.51 -1.87 -9.81
CA GLU A 208 -22.24 -2.64 -10.82
C GLU A 208 -23.62 -3.09 -10.34
N ILE A 209 -23.79 -3.45 -9.06
CA ILE A 209 -25.12 -3.75 -8.48
C ILE A 209 -26.05 -2.54 -8.64
N TYR A 210 -25.56 -1.34 -8.31
CA TYR A 210 -26.32 -0.11 -8.54
C TYR A 210 -26.66 0.10 -10.03
N ARG A 211 -25.75 -0.23 -10.96
CA ARG A 211 -26.00 -0.15 -12.41
C ARG A 211 -26.98 -1.19 -12.91
N ILE A 212 -27.04 -2.38 -12.30
CA ILE A 212 -28.05 -3.40 -12.57
C ILE A 212 -29.44 -2.86 -12.19
N PHE A 213 -29.60 -2.35 -10.97
CA PHE A 213 -30.88 -1.79 -10.51
C PHE A 213 -31.32 -0.56 -11.31
N THR A 214 -30.38 0.22 -11.84
CA THR A 214 -30.68 1.38 -12.70
C THR A 214 -30.75 1.04 -14.19
N ARG A 215 -30.66 -0.25 -14.56
CA ARG A 215 -30.70 -0.76 -15.95
C ARG A 215 -29.67 -0.09 -16.88
N LYS A 216 -28.49 0.21 -16.34
CA LYS A 216 -27.37 0.86 -17.06
C LYS A 216 -26.26 -0.09 -17.47
N LEU A 217 -26.31 -1.36 -17.06
CA LEU A 217 -25.30 -2.37 -17.39
C LEU A 217 -25.63 -3.03 -18.73
N SER A 218 -24.62 -3.23 -19.59
CA SER A 218 -24.77 -3.98 -20.85
C SER A 218 -23.91 -5.25 -20.89
N LEU A 219 -24.31 -6.25 -21.69
CA LEU A 219 -23.55 -7.50 -21.89
C LEU A 219 -22.12 -7.23 -22.42
N LYS A 220 -21.95 -6.20 -23.23
CA LYS A 220 -20.65 -5.78 -23.75
C LYS A 220 -19.71 -5.33 -22.63
N GLU A 221 -20.23 -4.57 -21.66
CA GLU A 221 -19.46 -4.14 -20.49
C GLU A 221 -19.08 -5.32 -19.59
N ILE A 222 -19.99 -6.28 -19.41
CA ILE A 222 -19.67 -7.54 -18.69
C ILE A 222 -18.50 -8.25 -19.37
N GLY A 223 -18.52 -8.37 -20.71
CA GLY A 223 -17.40 -8.91 -21.47
C GLY A 223 -16.08 -8.15 -21.25
N TYR A 224 -16.13 -6.83 -21.11
CA TYR A 224 -14.94 -6.01 -20.81
C TYR A 224 -14.42 -6.22 -19.39
N PHE A 225 -15.30 -6.32 -18.39
CA PHE A 225 -14.91 -6.65 -17.01
C PHE A 225 -14.29 -8.04 -16.91
N ILE A 226 -14.88 -9.05 -17.57
CA ILE A 226 -14.32 -10.41 -17.62
C ILE A 226 -12.95 -10.39 -18.29
N SER A 227 -12.82 -9.70 -19.43
CA SER A 227 -11.53 -9.55 -20.13
C SER A 227 -10.47 -8.89 -19.25
N ALA A 228 -10.84 -7.86 -18.49
CA ALA A 228 -9.93 -7.18 -17.57
C ALA A 228 -9.49 -8.13 -16.45
N GLY A 229 -10.41 -8.94 -15.92
CA GLY A 229 -10.11 -9.98 -14.94
C GLY A 229 -9.10 -11.00 -15.47
N ILE A 230 -9.28 -11.50 -16.69
CA ILE A 230 -8.36 -12.44 -17.34
C ILE A 230 -6.98 -11.81 -17.54
N ILE A 231 -6.90 -10.57 -18.04
CA ILE A 231 -5.62 -9.86 -18.25
C ILE A 231 -4.92 -9.52 -16.92
N THR A 232 -5.66 -9.42 -15.81
CA THR A 232 -5.09 -9.21 -14.48
C THR A 232 -4.29 -10.43 -13.98
N ILE A 233 -4.66 -11.65 -14.39
CA ILE A 233 -4.03 -12.91 -13.93
C ILE A 233 -2.50 -12.90 -14.10
N PRO A 234 -1.94 -12.67 -15.30
CA PRO A 234 -0.49 -12.65 -15.46
C PRO A 234 0.18 -11.53 -14.66
N ILE A 235 -0.48 -10.39 -14.44
CA ILE A 235 0.07 -9.28 -13.62
C ILE A 235 0.24 -9.71 -12.16
N MET A 236 -0.71 -10.45 -11.60
CA MET A 236 -0.72 -10.82 -10.18
C MET A 236 -0.11 -12.19 -9.86
N ILE A 237 0.26 -12.99 -10.86
CA ILE A 237 0.60 -14.40 -10.67
C ILE A 237 1.77 -14.60 -9.71
N PHE A 238 2.79 -13.74 -9.73
CA PHE A 238 3.92 -13.82 -8.79
C PHE A 238 3.46 -13.76 -7.32
N THR A 239 2.68 -12.74 -6.98
CA THR A 239 2.17 -12.54 -5.62
C THR A 239 1.25 -13.67 -5.19
N VAL A 240 0.27 -14.03 -6.04
CA VAL A 240 -0.72 -15.06 -5.70
C VAL A 240 -0.09 -16.44 -5.60
N ALA A 241 0.87 -16.79 -6.47
CA ALA A 241 1.57 -18.07 -6.42
C ALA A 241 2.40 -18.22 -5.14
N ASN A 242 3.07 -17.15 -4.69
CA ASN A 242 3.83 -17.15 -3.44
C ASN A 242 2.92 -17.39 -2.22
N ILE A 243 1.84 -16.63 -2.12
CA ILE A 243 0.85 -16.79 -1.04
C ILE A 243 0.25 -18.19 -1.07
N ALA A 244 -0.18 -18.67 -2.24
CA ALA A 244 -0.76 -20.01 -2.41
C ALA A 244 0.23 -21.12 -2.02
N ASN A 245 1.50 -21.03 -2.44
CA ASN A 245 2.52 -22.02 -2.09
C ASN A 245 2.67 -22.20 -0.58
N ILE A 246 2.67 -21.09 0.18
CA ILE A 246 2.80 -21.15 1.64
C ILE A 246 1.50 -21.61 2.30
N THR A 247 0.39 -20.97 1.98
CA THR A 247 -0.92 -21.19 2.64
C THR A 247 -1.52 -22.57 2.38
N LEU A 248 -1.30 -23.15 1.19
CA LEU A 248 -1.80 -24.49 0.88
C LEU A 248 -0.98 -25.59 1.56
N LYS A 249 0.31 -25.34 1.83
CA LYS A 249 1.23 -26.35 2.39
C LYS A 249 1.40 -26.24 3.91
N ASN A 250 1.12 -25.07 4.50
CA ASN A 250 1.40 -24.77 5.90
C ASN A 250 0.15 -24.26 6.62
N ARG A 251 0.08 -24.52 7.93
CA ARG A 251 -0.86 -23.85 8.82
C ARG A 251 -0.13 -22.67 9.45
N ILE A 252 -0.54 -21.46 9.12
CA ILE A 252 0.13 -20.23 9.57
C ILE A 252 -0.88 -19.33 10.28
N ALA A 253 -0.39 -18.53 11.22
CA ALA A 253 -1.14 -17.41 11.77
C ALA A 253 -1.45 -16.42 10.65
N THR A 254 -2.63 -15.80 10.71
CA THR A 254 -2.86 -14.59 9.92
C THR A 254 -2.45 -13.39 10.74
N THR A 255 -2.29 -12.25 10.07
CA THR A 255 -2.23 -10.96 10.74
C THR A 255 -3.42 -10.79 11.68
N TRP A 256 -3.27 -9.92 12.68
CA TRP A 256 -4.32 -9.63 13.66
C TRP A 256 -5.66 -9.33 12.98
N ARG A 257 -6.77 -9.83 13.54
CA ARG A 257 -8.12 -9.54 13.04
C ARG A 257 -8.84 -8.63 14.02
N GLY A 258 -9.57 -7.67 13.49
CA GLY A 258 -10.29 -6.70 14.29
C GLY A 258 -11.14 -5.77 13.46
N LEU A 259 -11.87 -4.89 14.13
CA LEU A 259 -12.65 -3.86 13.48
C LEU A 259 -12.72 -2.62 14.37
N ASN A 260 -11.59 -1.94 14.49
CA ASN A 260 -11.53 -0.68 15.21
C ASN A 260 -12.18 0.41 14.36
N SER A 261 -13.30 0.94 14.84
CA SER A 261 -13.99 2.07 14.22
C SER A 261 -13.26 3.37 14.49
N ILE A 262 -13.38 4.33 13.58
CA ILE A 262 -12.90 5.69 13.79
C ILE A 262 -13.74 6.33 14.89
N ASP A 263 -13.08 6.88 15.92
CA ASP A 263 -13.77 7.72 16.88
C ASP A 263 -14.12 9.07 16.25
N MET A 264 -15.41 9.41 16.20
CA MET A 264 -15.89 10.62 15.54
C MET A 264 -15.28 11.90 16.13
N TRP A 265 -15.17 12.00 17.45
CA TRP A 265 -14.69 13.21 18.12
C TRP A 265 -13.18 13.35 18.06
N GLU A 266 -12.44 12.27 18.26
CA GLU A 266 -10.99 12.29 18.08
C GLU A 266 -10.60 12.54 16.62
N SER A 267 -11.35 11.99 15.66
CA SER A 267 -11.14 12.29 14.23
C SER A 267 -11.41 13.75 13.90
N LEU A 268 -12.52 14.33 14.39
CA LEU A 268 -12.83 15.75 14.19
C LEU A 268 -11.77 16.66 14.81
N LYS A 269 -11.33 16.33 16.03
CA LYS A 269 -10.26 17.05 16.73
C LYS A 269 -8.95 16.99 15.94
N ALA A 270 -8.57 15.82 15.45
CA ALA A 270 -7.39 15.65 14.59
C ALA A 270 -7.49 16.50 13.31
N MET A 271 -8.66 16.58 12.67
CA MET A 271 -8.84 17.45 11.50
C MET A 271 -8.68 18.94 11.83
N LEU A 272 -9.26 19.40 12.94
CA LEU A 272 -9.14 20.80 13.39
C LEU A 272 -7.71 21.17 13.77
N GLN A 273 -6.95 20.21 14.31
CA GLN A 273 -5.55 20.36 14.68
C GLN A 273 -4.58 20.08 13.52
N ASN A 274 -5.10 19.70 12.35
CA ASN A 274 -4.31 19.28 11.18
C ASN A 274 -3.30 18.17 11.52
N ASP A 275 -3.75 17.17 12.30
CA ASP A 275 -2.94 16.06 12.78
C ASP A 275 -3.13 14.79 11.91
N ILE A 276 -2.01 14.17 11.55
CA ILE A 276 -1.94 12.86 10.92
C ILE A 276 -1.54 11.84 11.99
N ALA A 277 -2.49 11.47 12.86
CA ALA A 277 -2.23 10.53 13.94
C ALA A 277 -1.87 9.12 13.43
N ASP A 278 -1.23 8.34 14.30
CA ASP A 278 -1.00 6.90 14.14
C ASP A 278 -1.63 6.15 15.30
N LYS A 279 -2.96 6.16 15.32
CA LYS A 279 -3.77 5.43 16.28
C LYS A 279 -4.88 4.71 15.55
N SER A 280 -5.18 3.49 15.96
CA SER A 280 -6.16 2.61 15.31
C SER A 280 -7.59 3.17 15.26
N ILE A 281 -7.91 4.13 16.13
CA ILE A 281 -9.22 4.81 16.19
C ILE A 281 -9.20 6.23 15.60
N ILE A 282 -8.03 6.78 15.24
CA ILE A 282 -7.89 8.14 14.71
C ILE A 282 -7.45 8.07 13.25
N PHE A 283 -8.42 8.19 12.35
CA PHE A 283 -8.19 8.40 10.92
C PHE A 283 -9.01 9.59 10.47
N ASN A 284 -8.49 10.39 9.54
CA ASN A 284 -9.21 11.54 9.00
C ASN A 284 -8.85 11.84 7.54
N ILE A 285 -9.70 12.59 6.85
CA ILE A 285 -9.50 13.00 5.46
C ILE A 285 -8.94 14.42 5.31
N GLY A 286 -8.70 15.12 6.42
CA GLY A 286 -8.28 16.51 6.48
C GLY A 286 -9.47 17.48 6.39
N ILE A 287 -9.33 18.63 7.05
CA ILE A 287 -10.44 19.58 7.23
C ILE A 287 -11.03 20.10 5.92
N ILE A 288 -10.20 20.35 4.88
CA ILE A 288 -10.68 20.84 3.59
C ILE A 288 -11.55 19.80 2.88
N CYS A 289 -11.11 18.55 2.86
CA CYS A 289 -11.87 17.46 2.24
C CYS A 289 -13.14 17.16 3.03
N PHE A 290 -13.10 17.25 4.36
CA PHE A 290 -14.28 17.10 5.21
C PHE A 290 -15.32 18.21 4.97
N VAL A 291 -14.90 19.47 4.92
CA VAL A 291 -15.79 20.60 4.61
C VAL A 291 -16.42 20.43 3.21
N LEU A 292 -15.63 20.04 2.20
CA LEU A 292 -16.15 19.76 0.86
C LEU A 292 -17.14 18.59 0.85
N LEU A 293 -16.87 17.53 1.62
CA LEU A 293 -17.81 16.41 1.79
C LEU A 293 -19.15 16.89 2.36
N CYS A 294 -19.13 17.65 3.46
CA CYS A 294 -20.33 18.19 4.08
C CYS A 294 -21.11 19.12 3.15
N ILE A 295 -20.43 20.09 2.50
CA ILE A 295 -21.07 21.04 1.59
C ILE A 295 -21.75 20.30 0.44
N LEU A 296 -21.04 19.38 -0.23
CA LEU A 296 -21.60 18.65 -1.37
C LEU A 296 -22.73 17.70 -0.94
N LEU A 297 -22.66 17.10 0.25
CA LEU A 297 -23.77 16.30 0.79
C LEU A 297 -25.02 17.16 0.99
N VAL A 298 -24.90 18.32 1.63
CA VAL A 298 -26.02 19.25 1.82
C VAL A 298 -26.60 19.70 0.47
N ILE A 299 -25.74 20.11 -0.47
CA ILE A 299 -26.20 20.49 -1.82
C ILE A 299 -26.88 19.31 -2.53
N SER A 300 -26.40 18.07 -2.33
CA SER A 300 -26.98 16.89 -2.98
C SER A 300 -28.43 16.63 -2.55
N ILE A 301 -28.75 16.95 -1.29
CA ILE A 301 -30.07 16.79 -0.67
C ILE A 301 -30.98 17.96 -1.05
N VAL A 302 -30.48 19.20 -0.96
CA VAL A 302 -31.29 20.42 -1.17
C VAL A 302 -31.53 20.72 -2.66
N SER A 303 -30.55 20.43 -3.53
CA SER A 303 -30.67 20.72 -4.95
C SER A 303 -31.68 19.80 -5.63
N LYS A 304 -32.61 20.37 -6.40
CA LYS A 304 -33.52 19.59 -7.25
C LYS A 304 -32.87 19.05 -8.53
N ALA A 305 -31.70 19.58 -8.91
CA ALA A 305 -31.01 19.15 -10.13
C ALA A 305 -30.41 17.75 -9.96
N ASN A 306 -30.62 16.85 -10.92
CA ASN A 306 -30.12 15.49 -10.84
C ASN A 306 -28.74 15.34 -11.52
N GLY A 307 -27.74 16.03 -10.95
CA GLY A 307 -26.37 16.02 -11.45
C GLY A 307 -25.68 14.68 -11.28
N SER A 308 -24.79 14.34 -12.22
CA SER A 308 -24.08 13.05 -12.25
C SER A 308 -23.16 12.83 -11.04
N TRP A 309 -22.74 13.93 -10.40
CA TRP A 309 -21.88 13.97 -9.20
C TRP A 309 -22.58 13.46 -7.93
N LYS A 310 -23.92 13.50 -7.87
CA LYS A 310 -24.70 13.20 -6.65
C LYS A 310 -24.51 11.77 -6.14
N LYS A 311 -24.56 10.78 -7.03
CA LYS A 311 -24.36 9.37 -6.66
C LYS A 311 -22.99 9.12 -6.02
N TYR A 312 -21.96 9.85 -6.46
CA TYR A 312 -20.61 9.72 -5.92
C TYR A 312 -20.49 10.34 -4.53
N ILE A 313 -21.08 11.53 -4.31
CA ILE A 313 -21.04 12.15 -2.98
C ILE A 313 -21.90 11.40 -1.97
N LEU A 314 -23.07 10.90 -2.37
CA LEU A 314 -23.91 10.06 -1.50
C LEU A 314 -23.17 8.78 -1.11
N GLY A 315 -22.53 8.11 -2.07
CA GLY A 315 -21.67 6.96 -1.79
C GLY A 315 -20.52 7.28 -0.84
N ALA A 316 -19.83 8.41 -1.06
CA ALA A 316 -18.76 8.87 -0.18
C ALA A 316 -19.27 9.13 1.25
N GLY A 317 -20.42 9.79 1.39
CA GLY A 317 -21.04 10.09 2.69
C GLY A 317 -21.48 8.85 3.45
N ILE A 318 -22.14 7.90 2.76
CA ILE A 318 -22.55 6.62 3.37
C ILE A 318 -21.32 5.86 3.88
N ILE A 319 -20.29 5.71 3.05
CA ILE A 319 -19.07 5.00 3.42
C ILE A 319 -18.35 5.73 4.57
N TYR A 320 -18.28 7.06 4.52
CA TYR A 320 -17.69 7.86 5.59
C TYR A 320 -18.41 7.62 6.93
N ILE A 321 -19.74 7.65 6.95
CA ILE A 321 -20.53 7.35 8.17
C ILE A 321 -20.26 5.92 8.68
N LEU A 322 -20.18 4.94 7.77
CA LEU A 322 -19.85 3.55 8.12
C LEU A 322 -18.45 3.38 8.73
N THR A 323 -17.55 4.36 8.57
CA THR A 323 -16.24 4.32 9.22
C THR A 323 -16.29 4.73 10.69
N LEU A 324 -17.30 5.51 11.10
CA LEU A 324 -17.36 6.13 12.41
C LEU A 324 -17.98 5.20 13.45
N ASN A 325 -17.62 5.40 14.72
CA ASN A 325 -18.20 4.70 15.88
C ASN A 325 -19.63 5.14 16.24
N ILE A 326 -20.31 5.89 15.37
CA ILE A 326 -21.71 6.32 15.57
C ILE A 326 -22.66 5.11 15.50
N ILE A 327 -22.32 4.12 14.67
CA ILE A 327 -23.09 2.88 14.54
C ILE A 327 -22.38 1.81 15.39
N PRO A 328 -22.97 1.36 16.51
CA PRO A 328 -22.38 0.29 17.31
C PRO A 328 -22.37 -1.01 16.50
N LEU A 329 -21.17 -1.53 16.24
CA LEU A 329 -20.99 -2.77 15.49
C LEU A 329 -21.11 -3.98 16.43
N PRO A 330 -21.72 -5.10 16.00
CA PRO A 330 -21.81 -6.30 16.82
C PRO A 330 -20.42 -6.81 17.25
N ALA A 331 -20.28 -7.19 18.52
CA ALA A 331 -18.99 -7.68 19.07
C ALA A 331 -18.49 -8.97 18.39
N SER A 332 -19.35 -9.72 17.72
CA SER A 332 -18.99 -10.91 16.93
C SER A 332 -18.48 -10.59 15.52
N LEU A 333 -18.73 -9.38 15.00
CA LEU A 333 -18.36 -8.98 13.65
C LEU A 333 -16.85 -9.11 13.35
N PRO A 334 -15.93 -8.77 14.27
CA PRO A 334 -14.50 -8.99 14.10
C PRO A 334 -14.09 -10.47 13.93
N GLN A 335 -14.93 -11.43 14.35
CA GLN A 335 -14.65 -12.86 14.22
C GLN A 335 -15.04 -13.40 12.83
N THR A 336 -15.84 -12.64 12.08
CA THR A 336 -16.25 -12.96 10.70
C THR A 336 -15.15 -12.55 9.70
N PRO A 337 -15.30 -12.85 8.39
CA PRO A 337 -14.38 -12.34 7.36
C PRO A 337 -14.24 -10.81 7.33
N VAL A 338 -15.20 -10.05 7.88
CA VAL A 338 -15.12 -8.58 8.00
C VAL A 338 -13.96 -8.14 8.90
N GLY A 339 -13.57 -8.95 9.88
CA GLY A 339 -12.43 -8.66 10.76
C GLY A 339 -11.07 -8.60 10.04
N ILE A 340 -11.00 -8.98 8.77
CA ILE A 340 -9.81 -8.78 7.91
C ILE A 340 -9.59 -7.28 7.65
N ILE A 341 -10.62 -6.43 7.75
CA ILE A 341 -10.49 -4.98 7.54
C ILE A 341 -9.59 -4.34 8.60
N GLN A 342 -9.54 -4.87 9.83
CA GLN A 342 -8.76 -4.39 10.98
C GLN A 342 -9.17 -3.00 11.50
N PHE A 343 -9.19 -2.01 10.61
CA PHE A 343 -9.50 -0.61 10.88
C PHE A 343 -10.49 -0.10 9.85
N THR A 344 -11.63 0.45 10.27
CA THR A 344 -12.61 1.00 9.32
C THR A 344 -12.05 2.21 8.55
N GLY A 345 -11.00 2.86 9.08
CA GLY A 345 -10.22 3.91 8.42
C GLY A 345 -9.70 3.53 7.03
N ARG A 346 -9.50 2.24 6.73
CA ARG A 346 -9.10 1.78 5.39
C ARG A 346 -10.10 2.14 4.28
N LEU A 347 -11.38 2.31 4.64
CA LEU A 347 -12.43 2.72 3.73
C LEU A 347 -12.31 4.19 3.30
N LEU A 348 -11.51 5.01 3.98
CA LEU A 348 -11.30 6.41 3.60
C LEU A 348 -10.60 6.54 2.23
N SER A 349 -9.87 5.52 1.78
CA SER A 349 -9.37 5.45 0.40
C SER A 349 -10.49 5.55 -0.63
N ILE A 350 -11.60 4.86 -0.38
CA ILE A 350 -12.81 4.87 -1.21
C ILE A 350 -13.56 6.19 -1.06
N VAL A 351 -13.69 6.71 0.16
CA VAL A 351 -14.29 8.04 0.40
C VAL A 351 -13.57 9.11 -0.41
N MET A 352 -12.24 9.11 -0.40
CA MET A 352 -11.44 10.12 -1.10
C MET A 352 -11.55 10.04 -2.62
N ILE A 353 -11.57 8.85 -3.21
CA ILE A 353 -11.74 8.74 -4.68
C ILE A 353 -13.15 9.16 -5.11
N LEU A 354 -14.19 8.78 -4.36
CA LEU A 354 -15.58 9.16 -4.65
C LEU A 354 -15.81 10.67 -4.47
N LEU A 355 -15.28 11.25 -3.39
CA LEU A 355 -15.31 12.69 -3.15
C LEU A 355 -14.61 13.45 -4.28
N THR A 356 -13.42 13.00 -4.69
CA THR A 356 -12.66 13.62 -5.78
C THR A 356 -13.45 13.61 -7.09
N VAL A 357 -14.02 12.45 -7.48
CA VAL A 357 -14.87 12.32 -8.68
C VAL A 357 -16.08 13.24 -8.59
N SER A 358 -16.75 13.28 -7.43
CA SER A 358 -17.92 14.14 -7.23
C SER A 358 -17.58 15.63 -7.36
N CYS A 359 -16.52 16.10 -6.70
CA CYS A 359 -16.05 17.49 -6.78
C CYS A 359 -15.79 17.93 -8.23
N ILE A 360 -15.12 17.08 -9.02
CA ILE A 360 -14.80 17.38 -10.42
C ILE A 360 -16.07 17.50 -11.26
N LEU A 361 -17.00 16.56 -11.11
CA LEU A 361 -18.26 16.55 -11.86
C LEU A 361 -19.16 17.74 -11.46
N PHE A 362 -19.21 18.07 -10.16
CA PHE A 362 -19.94 19.23 -9.65
C PHE A 362 -19.37 20.54 -10.21
N LEU A 363 -18.04 20.73 -10.15
CA LEU A 363 -17.38 21.92 -10.69
C LEU A 363 -17.52 22.01 -12.21
N LYS A 364 -17.54 20.88 -12.92
CA LYS A 364 -17.76 20.85 -14.37
C LYS A 364 -19.14 21.40 -14.71
N GLU A 365 -20.18 20.89 -14.05
CA GLU A 365 -21.57 21.33 -14.23
C GLU A 365 -21.77 22.81 -13.85
N ASN A 366 -20.98 23.33 -12.89
CA ASN A 366 -21.09 24.71 -12.39
C ASN A 366 -19.94 25.61 -12.82
N SER A 367 -19.20 25.25 -13.86
CA SER A 367 -17.98 25.95 -14.28
C SER A 367 -18.21 27.40 -14.72
N ASN A 368 -19.43 27.74 -15.15
CA ASN A 368 -19.80 29.12 -15.50
C ASN A 368 -20.12 29.99 -14.27
N ARG A 369 -20.36 29.37 -13.11
CA ARG A 369 -20.75 30.06 -11.86
C ARG A 369 -19.59 30.17 -10.87
N VAL A 370 -18.52 29.41 -11.09
CA VAL A 370 -17.38 29.32 -10.19
C VAL A 370 -16.11 29.71 -10.93
N ASN A 371 -15.31 30.59 -10.33
CA ASN A 371 -13.99 30.94 -10.87
C ASN A 371 -13.00 29.79 -10.62
N THR A 372 -12.95 28.82 -11.55
CA THR A 372 -12.16 27.59 -11.37
C THR A 372 -10.67 27.83 -11.19
N LYS A 373 -10.12 28.89 -11.81
CA LYS A 373 -8.71 29.27 -11.65
C LYS A 373 -8.42 29.74 -10.23
N SER A 374 -9.26 30.63 -9.69
CA SER A 374 -9.07 31.16 -8.33
C SER A 374 -9.32 30.08 -7.28
N SER A 375 -10.33 29.22 -7.48
CA SER A 375 -10.56 28.06 -6.62
C SER A 375 -9.37 27.09 -6.62
N PHE A 376 -8.77 26.85 -7.79
CA PHE A 376 -7.56 26.03 -7.89
C PHE A 376 -6.39 26.65 -7.11
N ILE A 377 -6.10 27.94 -7.32
CA ILE A 377 -4.99 28.63 -6.64
C ILE A 377 -5.20 28.60 -5.13
N PHE A 378 -6.41 28.92 -4.65
CA PHE A 378 -6.76 28.88 -3.24
C PHE A 378 -6.57 27.48 -2.64
N LEU A 379 -7.16 26.45 -3.27
CA LEU A 379 -7.05 25.06 -2.80
C LEU A 379 -5.60 24.56 -2.81
N PHE A 380 -4.83 24.89 -3.86
CA PHE A 380 -3.42 24.52 -3.93
C PHE A 380 -2.62 25.13 -2.78
N MET A 381 -2.77 26.43 -2.52
CA MET A 381 -2.05 27.10 -1.44
C MET A 381 -2.43 26.53 -0.07
N ILE A 382 -3.73 26.46 0.25
CA ILE A 382 -4.17 26.01 1.58
C ILE A 382 -3.84 24.55 1.83
N MET A 383 -4.04 23.65 0.86
CA MET A 383 -3.73 22.23 1.05
C MET A 383 -2.22 21.96 1.08
N SER A 384 -1.41 22.74 0.34
CA SER A 384 0.05 22.66 0.45
C SER A 384 0.53 23.10 1.82
N LEU A 385 0.00 24.21 2.35
CA LEU A 385 0.31 24.68 3.70
C LEU A 385 -0.07 23.65 4.77
N LEU A 386 -1.27 23.08 4.68
CA LEU A 386 -1.72 22.04 5.60
C LEU A 386 -0.87 20.77 5.51
N THR A 387 -0.48 20.35 4.30
CA THR A 387 0.40 19.19 4.10
C THR A 387 1.77 19.41 4.73
N VAL A 388 2.41 20.56 4.45
CA VAL A 388 3.71 20.89 5.03
C VAL A 388 3.60 20.96 6.55
N GLY A 389 2.55 21.59 7.08
CA GLY A 389 2.29 21.71 8.50
C GLY A 389 2.12 20.36 9.20
N SER A 390 1.22 19.49 8.70
CA SER A 390 0.90 18.22 9.36
C SER A 390 2.08 17.24 9.34
N VAL A 391 2.73 17.09 8.18
CA VAL A 391 3.86 16.17 8.02
C VAL A 391 5.06 16.63 8.84
N ARG A 392 5.36 17.94 8.84
CA ARG A 392 6.45 18.51 9.64
C ARG A 392 6.17 18.38 11.13
N THR A 393 4.96 18.71 11.60
CA THR A 393 4.59 18.59 13.02
C THR A 393 4.72 17.13 13.48
N TYR A 394 4.23 16.17 12.70
CA TYR A 394 4.34 14.75 13.05
C TYR A 394 5.79 14.26 13.16
N HIS A 395 6.65 14.61 12.19
CA HIS A 395 8.05 14.19 12.17
C HIS A 395 8.91 14.90 13.22
N ASN A 396 8.66 16.18 13.46
CA ASN A 396 9.42 16.96 14.44
C ASN A 396 9.03 16.66 15.89
N THR A 397 7.86 16.06 16.12
CA THR A 397 7.47 15.58 17.45
C THR A 397 8.19 14.26 17.74
N VAL A 398 9.29 14.35 18.50
CA VAL A 398 10.13 13.22 18.88
C VAL A 398 9.81 12.74 20.29
N ASN A 399 10.07 11.45 20.55
CA ASN A 399 9.82 10.77 21.83
C ASN A 399 8.34 10.81 22.29
N ASP A 400 7.41 10.94 21.35
CA ASP A 400 5.96 10.93 21.61
C ASP A 400 5.40 9.52 21.86
N ASP A 401 6.10 8.49 21.39
CA ASP A 401 5.74 7.10 21.60
C ASP A 401 7.02 6.22 21.63
N PRO A 402 7.21 5.36 22.65
CA PRO A 402 8.40 4.51 22.78
C PRO A 402 8.57 3.49 21.65
N ILE A 403 7.53 3.19 20.86
CA ILE A 403 7.63 2.25 19.73
C ILE A 403 8.16 2.91 18.45
N ARG A 404 8.45 4.22 18.47
CA ARG A 404 8.93 4.95 17.29
C ARG A 404 10.40 4.69 17.04
N HIS A 405 10.75 4.56 15.77
CA HIS A 405 12.13 4.49 15.32
C HIS A 405 12.50 5.77 14.58
N TYR A 406 13.72 6.24 14.78
CA TYR A 406 14.23 7.46 14.13
C TYR A 406 15.44 7.07 13.29
N ILE A 407 15.21 6.93 11.98
CA ILE A 407 16.23 6.45 11.05
C ILE A 407 16.94 7.62 10.36
N ASN A 408 18.25 7.45 10.18
CA ASN A 408 19.12 8.31 9.40
C ASN A 408 20.12 7.45 8.61
N ASN A 409 21.10 8.06 7.93
CA ASN A 409 22.06 7.30 7.14
C ASN A 409 22.96 6.36 7.96
N ASP A 410 23.22 6.70 9.22
CA ASP A 410 24.20 6.00 10.05
C ASP A 410 23.57 4.81 10.78
N ASN A 411 22.31 4.94 11.20
CA ASN A 411 21.63 3.93 12.01
C ASN A 411 20.59 3.09 11.23
N TYR A 412 20.32 3.39 9.96
CA TYR A 412 19.21 2.80 9.18
C TYR A 412 19.06 1.29 9.36
N VAL A 413 20.09 0.52 8.98
CA VAL A 413 20.05 -0.96 9.03
C VAL A 413 19.88 -1.45 10.46
N GLY A 414 20.54 -0.81 11.43
CA GLY A 414 20.48 -1.18 12.84
C GLY A 414 19.08 -1.01 13.41
N GLU A 415 18.43 0.13 13.14
CA GLU A 415 17.08 0.43 13.62
C GLU A 415 16.03 -0.47 12.96
N ILE A 416 16.04 -0.62 11.64
CA ILE A 416 15.01 -1.43 10.96
C ILE A 416 15.15 -2.94 11.24
N SER A 417 16.31 -3.38 11.72
CA SER A 417 16.57 -4.78 12.07
C SER A 417 16.21 -5.11 13.52
N ARG A 418 15.83 -4.13 14.36
CA ARG A 418 15.50 -4.39 15.76
C ARG A 418 14.34 -5.37 15.87
N PRO A 419 14.40 -6.36 16.77
CA PRO A 419 13.26 -7.23 17.04
C PRO A 419 12.17 -6.41 17.71
N THR A 420 11.15 -6.06 16.95
CA THR A 420 9.93 -5.41 17.41
C THR A 420 8.76 -6.39 17.36
N GLU A 421 7.61 -6.00 17.89
CA GLU A 421 6.37 -6.78 17.73
C GLU A 421 6.08 -7.03 16.24
N GLY A 422 5.49 -8.19 15.93
CA GLY A 422 5.20 -8.64 14.56
C GLY A 422 5.86 -9.96 14.20
N ASP A 423 6.78 -10.48 15.02
CA ASP A 423 7.48 -11.78 14.94
C ASP A 423 6.55 -13.03 14.89
N MET A 424 5.26 -12.80 15.04
CA MET A 424 4.20 -13.80 15.07
C MET A 424 3.33 -13.78 13.81
N ASP A 425 3.49 -12.77 12.95
CA ASP A 425 2.77 -12.70 11.67
C ASP A 425 3.23 -13.86 10.78
N TYR A 426 2.26 -14.65 10.30
CA TYR A 426 2.53 -15.87 9.54
C TYR A 426 3.38 -16.92 10.25
N ALA A 427 3.52 -16.85 11.57
CA ALA A 427 4.14 -17.91 12.35
C ALA A 427 3.42 -19.25 12.14
N LEU A 428 4.16 -20.35 12.17
CA LEU A 428 3.58 -21.69 12.04
C LEU A 428 2.63 -21.97 13.22
N ILE A 429 1.48 -22.57 12.95
CA ILE A 429 0.49 -22.94 13.98
C ILE A 429 0.66 -24.40 14.40
N GLY A 430 0.70 -24.63 15.72
CA GLY A 430 0.74 -25.94 16.34
C GLY A 430 -0.61 -26.67 16.35
N LYS A 431 -0.63 -27.92 16.80
CA LYS A 431 -1.88 -28.71 16.88
C LYS A 431 -2.95 -28.09 17.79
N ASN A 432 -2.54 -27.27 18.76
CA ASN A 432 -3.39 -26.52 19.70
C ASN A 432 -3.95 -25.21 19.11
N LYS A 433 -3.81 -24.97 17.80
CA LYS A 433 -4.22 -23.73 17.11
C LYS A 433 -3.53 -22.45 17.58
N GLN A 434 -2.48 -22.56 18.39
CA GLN A 434 -1.65 -21.42 18.78
C GLN A 434 -0.43 -21.35 17.87
N ALA A 435 0.04 -20.14 17.59
CA ALA A 435 1.32 -19.94 16.94
C ALA A 435 2.42 -20.64 17.77
N ILE A 436 3.31 -21.34 17.08
CA ILE A 436 4.44 -22.00 17.70
C ILE A 436 5.39 -20.87 18.10
N ILE A 437 5.29 -20.43 19.35
CA ILE A 437 6.16 -19.39 19.88
C ILE A 437 7.55 -20.01 20.04
N GLY A 438 8.48 -19.60 19.19
CA GLY A 438 9.89 -19.74 19.50
C GLY A 438 10.19 -18.75 20.60
N LYS A 439 10.06 -19.11 21.89
CA LYS A 439 10.54 -18.24 22.96
C LYS A 439 12.00 -17.89 22.62
N MET A 440 12.26 -16.62 22.29
CA MET A 440 13.58 -16.03 22.02
C MET A 440 14.42 -16.07 23.30
N SER A 441 14.79 -17.26 23.76
CA SER A 441 15.81 -17.35 24.80
C SER A 441 17.15 -17.07 24.14
N HIS A 442 17.93 -16.15 24.72
CA HIS A 442 19.33 -15.82 24.40
C HIS A 442 20.28 -17.03 24.51
N ARG A 443 20.07 -18.04 23.66
CA ARG A 443 20.90 -19.25 23.57
C ARG A 443 21.78 -19.23 22.32
N TYR A 444 21.61 -18.22 21.47
CA TYR A 444 22.32 -18.05 20.23
C TYR A 444 22.56 -16.56 19.97
N ASN A 445 23.68 -16.29 19.32
CA ASN A 445 24.05 -14.98 18.80
C ASN A 445 24.10 -15.01 17.28
N VAL A 446 23.51 -14.00 16.65
CA VAL A 446 23.54 -13.85 15.20
C VAL A 446 24.92 -13.33 14.79
N SER A 447 25.68 -14.14 14.06
CA SER A 447 27.04 -13.80 13.62
C SER A 447 27.05 -13.09 12.26
N LYS A 448 26.18 -13.52 11.34
CA LYS A 448 26.04 -12.93 10.01
C LYS A 448 24.62 -13.17 9.48
N VAL A 449 24.08 -12.20 8.74
CA VAL A 449 22.79 -12.30 8.06
C VAL A 449 22.93 -11.69 6.66
N SER A 450 22.29 -12.32 5.67
CA SER A 450 22.09 -11.82 4.31
C SER A 450 20.63 -12.03 3.89
N TYR A 451 20.26 -11.65 2.67
CA TYR A 451 18.93 -11.91 2.12
C TYR A 451 18.54 -13.40 2.07
N ASP A 452 19.51 -14.31 1.95
CA ASP A 452 19.33 -15.74 1.70
C ASP A 452 19.89 -16.66 2.80
N SER A 453 20.57 -16.10 3.81
CA SER A 453 21.23 -16.92 4.81
C SER A 453 21.37 -16.24 6.17
N ILE A 454 21.52 -17.08 7.19
CA ILE A 454 21.88 -16.67 8.55
C ILE A 454 22.91 -17.64 9.14
N ILE A 455 23.87 -17.08 9.86
CA ILE A 455 24.86 -17.81 10.66
C ILE A 455 24.63 -17.48 12.13
N LEU A 456 24.37 -18.53 12.91
CA LEU A 456 24.13 -18.45 14.35
C LEU A 456 25.26 -19.15 15.10
N ARG A 457 25.72 -18.54 16.19
CA ARG A 457 26.64 -19.15 17.15
C ARG A 457 25.89 -19.56 18.40
N VAL A 458 26.05 -20.81 18.81
CA VAL A 458 25.33 -21.37 19.97
C VAL A 458 26.05 -21.01 21.27
N ASP A 459 25.40 -20.24 22.14
CA ASP A 459 25.95 -19.84 23.45
C ASP A 459 25.67 -20.88 24.53
N LYS A 460 24.51 -21.55 24.45
CA LYS A 460 24.06 -22.56 25.41
C LYS A 460 23.47 -23.75 24.70
N LYS A 461 23.67 -24.95 25.27
CA LYS A 461 23.09 -26.20 24.74
C LYS A 461 21.59 -26.04 24.49
N ALA A 462 21.16 -26.41 23.29
CA ALA A 462 19.78 -26.30 22.85
C ALA A 462 19.39 -27.52 22.01
N ASN A 463 18.11 -27.87 22.05
CA ASN A 463 17.51 -28.93 21.23
C ASN A 463 16.64 -28.37 20.10
N GLN A 464 16.52 -27.05 20.04
CA GLN A 464 15.77 -26.31 19.04
C GLN A 464 16.36 -24.92 18.87
N ILE A 465 16.26 -24.39 17.66
CA ILE A 465 16.59 -23.02 17.30
C ILE A 465 15.27 -22.38 16.86
N PRO A 466 14.88 -21.21 17.38
CA PRO A 466 13.61 -20.54 17.04
C PRO A 466 13.68 -19.93 15.64
N PHE A 467 13.81 -20.80 14.64
CA PHE A 467 13.78 -20.48 13.22
C PHE A 467 12.69 -21.34 12.57
N PHE A 468 11.70 -20.71 11.94
CA PHE A 468 10.60 -21.39 11.28
C PHE A 468 11.07 -22.04 9.97
N LEU A 469 10.72 -23.32 9.79
CA LEU A 469 10.96 -24.03 8.54
C LEU A 469 9.64 -24.34 7.88
N TYR A 470 9.24 -23.55 6.88
CA TYR A 470 8.00 -23.74 6.14
C TYR A 470 8.13 -24.86 5.10
N LYS A 471 7.05 -25.62 4.88
CA LYS A 471 6.97 -26.57 3.77
C LYS A 471 6.94 -25.81 2.43
N GLY A 472 7.64 -26.36 1.43
CA GLY A 472 7.68 -25.79 0.08
C GLY A 472 8.78 -24.75 -0.15
N ILE A 473 9.73 -24.63 0.78
CA ILE A 473 10.92 -23.78 0.67
C ILE A 473 12.17 -24.68 0.73
N PRO A 474 13.16 -24.50 -0.18
CA PRO A 474 14.37 -25.31 -0.22
C PRO A 474 15.40 -24.79 0.79
N TYR A 475 15.36 -25.31 2.02
CA TYR A 475 16.35 -24.98 3.04
C TYR A 475 17.56 -25.91 2.97
N GLU A 476 18.76 -25.37 3.14
CA GLU A 476 19.94 -26.15 3.53
C GLU A 476 20.40 -25.69 4.91
N VAL A 477 20.68 -26.65 5.79
CA VAL A 477 21.13 -26.37 7.15
C VAL A 477 22.41 -27.14 7.43
N ARG A 478 23.43 -26.43 7.91
CA ARG A 478 24.73 -27.01 8.30
C ARG A 478 25.00 -26.72 9.77
N VAL A 479 25.61 -27.69 10.44
CA VAL A 479 26.16 -27.56 11.80
C VAL A 479 27.64 -27.89 11.71
N ASN A 480 28.51 -26.91 12.02
CA ASN A 480 29.96 -27.03 11.87
C ASN A 480 30.35 -27.60 10.49
N ASP A 481 29.85 -26.95 9.43
CA ASP A 481 30.04 -27.29 8.00
C ASP A 481 29.48 -28.64 7.53
N LYS A 482 28.82 -29.40 8.40
CA LYS A 482 28.17 -30.67 8.03
C LYS A 482 26.67 -30.50 7.84
N ASN A 483 26.14 -31.05 6.74
CA ASN A 483 24.72 -31.02 6.45
C ASN A 483 23.91 -31.70 7.57
N ALA A 484 22.89 -31.01 8.05
CA ALA A 484 21.97 -31.50 9.08
C ALA A 484 20.65 -31.97 8.44
N LYS A 485 20.12 -33.10 8.92
CA LYS A 485 18.76 -33.53 8.56
C LYS A 485 17.75 -32.62 9.25
N ILE A 486 16.86 -32.01 8.47
CA ILE A 486 15.85 -31.07 8.97
C ILE A 486 14.43 -31.61 8.80
N LYS A 487 13.53 -31.13 9.65
CA LYS A 487 12.10 -31.35 9.54
C LYS A 487 11.38 -30.02 9.30
N VAL A 488 10.77 -29.89 8.12
CA VAL A 488 9.94 -28.74 7.74
C VAL A 488 8.52 -28.84 8.32
N GLY A 489 7.79 -27.73 8.33
CA GLY A 489 6.50 -27.56 9.00
C GLY A 489 6.61 -27.44 10.52
N SER A 490 7.78 -27.05 11.03
CA SER A 490 8.04 -26.82 12.45
C SER A 490 9.17 -25.80 12.63
N ILE A 491 9.39 -25.38 13.88
CA ILE A 491 10.64 -24.74 14.28
C ILE A 491 11.82 -25.72 14.08
N LEU A 492 13.00 -25.20 13.74
CA LEU A 492 14.23 -25.96 13.53
C LEU A 492 14.62 -26.76 14.79
N LYS A 493 14.48 -28.09 14.73
CA LYS A 493 14.87 -29.01 15.80
C LYS A 493 16.25 -29.57 15.54
N LEU A 494 17.25 -29.06 16.26
CA LEU A 494 18.64 -29.52 16.20
C LEU A 494 19.21 -29.64 17.61
N LYS A 495 19.89 -30.76 17.88
CA LYS A 495 20.69 -30.92 19.10
C LYS A 495 22.04 -30.26 18.87
N VAL A 496 22.29 -29.15 19.56
CA VAL A 496 23.51 -28.35 19.43
C VAL A 496 24.16 -28.11 20.79
N LYS A 497 25.49 -28.04 20.77
CA LYS A 497 26.36 -27.77 21.92
C LYS A 497 26.83 -26.31 21.87
N ARG A 498 27.28 -25.81 23.02
CA ARG A 498 27.92 -24.48 23.10
C ARG A 498 29.13 -24.46 22.16
N GLY A 499 29.24 -23.39 21.37
CA GLY A 499 30.30 -23.20 20.38
C GLY A 499 29.94 -23.68 18.97
N ASP A 500 28.88 -24.49 18.81
CA ASP A 500 28.44 -24.91 17.47
C ASP A 500 28.05 -23.69 16.61
N ILE A 501 28.41 -23.76 15.34
CA ILE A 501 28.03 -22.79 14.30
C ILE A 501 26.94 -23.43 13.45
N ILE A 502 25.79 -22.77 13.37
CA ILE A 502 24.65 -23.19 12.57
C ILE A 502 24.52 -22.22 11.40
N GLN A 503 24.53 -22.76 10.19
CA GLN A 503 24.23 -22.00 8.98
C GLN A 503 22.89 -22.49 8.43
N ILE A 504 21.98 -21.56 8.17
CA ILE A 504 20.70 -21.82 7.51
C ILE A 504 20.70 -20.96 6.24
N ASN A 505 20.45 -21.57 5.09
CA ASN A 505 20.31 -20.84 3.83
C ASN A 505 19.05 -21.30 3.09
N SER A 506 18.58 -20.48 2.16
CA SER A 506 17.54 -20.85 1.20
C SER A 506 17.61 -19.98 -0.05
N LYS A 507 17.09 -20.48 -1.17
CA LYS A 507 17.10 -19.78 -2.44
C LYS A 507 15.69 -19.65 -3.03
N ALA A 508 15.49 -18.61 -3.85
CA ALA A 508 14.32 -18.53 -4.70
C ALA A 508 14.25 -19.77 -5.62
N THR A 509 13.06 -20.31 -5.78
CA THR A 509 12.84 -21.49 -6.63
C THR A 509 12.68 -21.10 -8.10
N TRP A 510 12.84 -22.05 -9.03
CA TRP A 510 12.69 -21.78 -10.47
C TRP A 510 11.33 -21.16 -10.82
N TRP A 511 10.25 -21.56 -10.15
CA TRP A 511 8.91 -21.02 -10.43
C TRP A 511 8.73 -19.61 -9.88
N ASN A 512 9.48 -19.20 -8.84
CA ASN A 512 9.53 -17.79 -8.42
C ASN A 512 10.08 -16.91 -9.54
N TYR A 513 11.17 -17.33 -10.20
CA TYR A 513 11.72 -16.63 -11.36
C TYR A 513 10.72 -16.57 -12.52
N VAL A 514 10.10 -17.71 -12.88
CA VAL A 514 9.12 -17.75 -13.98
C VAL A 514 7.93 -16.83 -13.71
N THR A 515 7.30 -16.94 -12.54
CA THR A 515 6.14 -16.10 -12.20
C THR A 515 6.50 -14.63 -12.08
N PHE A 516 7.67 -14.29 -11.55
CA PHE A 516 8.19 -12.92 -11.49
C PHE A 516 8.37 -12.31 -12.90
N ILE A 517 8.99 -13.07 -13.81
CA ILE A 517 9.20 -12.66 -15.20
C ILE A 517 7.85 -12.45 -15.90
N VAL A 518 6.90 -13.39 -15.76
CA VAL A 518 5.56 -13.26 -16.35
C VAL A 518 4.85 -12.01 -15.85
N SER A 519 4.84 -11.75 -14.53
CA SER A 519 4.23 -10.55 -13.97
C SER A 519 4.90 -9.27 -14.45
N THR A 520 6.23 -9.23 -14.47
CA THR A 520 6.99 -8.04 -14.89
C THR A 520 6.79 -7.74 -16.37
N ILE A 521 6.85 -8.76 -17.23
CA ILE A 521 6.60 -8.61 -18.68
C ILE A 521 5.16 -8.17 -18.93
N ALA A 522 4.17 -8.76 -18.24
CA ALA A 522 2.77 -8.37 -18.39
C ALA A 522 2.54 -6.90 -18.00
N ILE A 523 3.11 -6.45 -16.88
CA ILE A 523 3.06 -5.04 -16.45
C ILE A 523 3.65 -4.13 -17.52
N LEU A 524 4.83 -4.47 -18.06
CA LEU A 524 5.50 -3.68 -19.08
C LEU A 524 4.70 -3.61 -20.39
N ILE A 525 4.26 -4.76 -20.91
CA ILE A 525 3.47 -4.84 -22.15
C ILE A 525 2.20 -4.00 -22.02
N ILE A 526 1.43 -4.18 -20.94
CA ILE A 526 0.16 -3.46 -20.75
C ILE A 526 0.41 -1.95 -20.60
N SER A 527 1.43 -1.56 -19.84
CA SER A 527 1.80 -0.15 -19.67
C SER A 527 2.19 0.50 -21.01
N ILE A 528 2.99 -0.20 -21.82
CA ILE A 528 3.38 0.23 -23.18
C ILE A 528 2.13 0.31 -24.08
N SER A 529 1.27 -0.72 -24.09
CA SER A 529 0.04 -0.73 -24.86
C SER A 529 -0.86 0.46 -24.52
N ILE A 530 -1.00 0.82 -23.24
CA ILE A 530 -1.77 1.99 -22.81
C ILE A 530 -1.20 3.30 -23.40
N VAL A 531 0.12 3.43 -23.47
CA VAL A 531 0.78 4.64 -24.00
C VAL A 531 0.66 4.74 -25.53
N PHE A 532 0.81 3.61 -26.24
CA PHE A 532 0.88 3.59 -27.70
C PHE A 532 -0.47 3.36 -28.40
N CYS A 533 -1.48 2.78 -27.75
CA CYS A 533 -2.82 2.61 -28.31
C CYS A 533 -3.61 3.93 -28.31
N LYS A 534 -3.28 4.84 -29.24
CA LYS A 534 -4.12 6.00 -29.57
C LYS A 534 -5.39 5.64 -30.35
N GLY A 535 -5.47 4.43 -30.94
CA GLY A 535 -6.55 4.00 -31.83
C GLY A 535 -7.74 3.28 -31.17
N LEU A 536 -7.80 3.19 -29.83
CA LEU A 536 -8.89 2.55 -29.07
C LEU A 536 -9.75 3.55 -28.27
N GLU A 537 -9.55 4.86 -28.47
CA GLU A 537 -10.22 5.94 -27.73
C GLU A 537 -11.71 6.13 -28.01
#